data_AF-A0A1C4CVJ6-F1
#
_entry.id   AF-A0A1C4CVJ6-F1
#
_cell.length_a   1.000
_cell.length_b   1.000
_cell.length_c   1.000
_cell.angle_alpha   90.00
_cell.angle_beta   90.00
_cell.angle_gamma   90.00
#
_symmetry.space_group_name_H-M   'P 1'
#
loop_
_entity.id
_entity.type
_entity.pdbx_description
1 polymer ?
#
loop_
_entity_poly.entity_id
_entity_poly.type
_entity_poly.pdbx_seq_one_letter_code
_entity_poly.pdbx_strand_id
1 'polypeptide(L)'
;MRIATLNIWNHQTLWSERLEAICEEVQNVAPHILAIQEVRSHMDDEKKINVAQYIANQIGYPFCIFKEYHAYFRVIITVFLWI
;
A
#
# COMPACT_ATOMS: atom_id res chain seq x y z
N MET A 1 14.10 -7.39 -14.08
CA MET A 1 12.98 -7.55 -13.14
C MET A 1 13.42 -7.15 -11.75
N ARG A 2 12.76 -6.16 -11.15
CA ARG A 2 13.02 -5.67 -9.78
C ARG A 2 11.80 -5.96 -8.92
N ILE A 3 12.00 -6.52 -7.75
CA ILE A 3 10.92 -6.84 -6.80
C ILE A 3 11.23 -6.11 -5.49
N ALA A 4 10.24 -5.42 -4.94
CA ALA A 4 10.34 -4.74 -3.67
C ALA A 4 9.24 -5.23 -2.72
N THR A 5 9.53 -5.25 -1.43
CA THR A 5 8.56 -5.53 -0.38
C THR A 5 8.61 -4.44 0.68
N LEU A 6 7.45 -4.02 1.17
CA LEU A 6 7.36 -2.94 2.16
C LEU A 6 6.24 -3.21 3.16
N ASN A 7 6.60 -3.24 4.45
CA ASN A 7 5.62 -3.14 5.52
C ASN A 7 5.39 -1.66 5.84
N ILE A 8 4.18 -1.14 5.62
CA ILE A 8 3.89 0.30 5.74
C ILE A 8 3.47 0.73 7.15
N TRP A 9 3.30 -0.25 8.04
CA TRP A 9 2.97 -0.09 9.46
C TRP A 9 1.80 0.87 9.72
N ASN A 10 0.65 0.32 10.07
CA ASN A 10 -0.63 1.02 10.24
C ASN A 10 -0.70 1.99 11.46
N HIS A 11 0.39 2.66 11.84
CA HIS A 11 0.42 3.65 12.90
C HIS A 11 -0.06 5.02 12.41
N GLN A 12 -0.83 5.73 13.22
CA GLN A 12 -1.55 6.94 12.80
C GLN A 12 -0.66 8.21 12.77
N THR A 13 0.45 8.21 13.51
CA THR A 13 1.40 9.33 13.52
C THR A 13 2.03 9.54 12.15
N LEU A 14 1.91 10.77 11.63
CA LEU A 14 2.44 11.21 10.34
C LEU A 14 2.01 10.30 9.19
N TRP A 15 0.75 9.85 9.22
CA TRP A 15 0.26 8.84 8.27
C TRP A 15 0.29 9.36 6.83
N SER A 16 -0.20 10.57 6.60
CA SER A 16 -0.24 11.17 5.26
C SER A 16 1.16 11.39 4.69
N GLU A 17 2.05 11.98 5.49
CA GLU A 17 3.44 12.27 5.13
C GLU A 17 4.21 10.98 4.84
N ARG A 18 3.93 9.92 5.59
CA ARG A 18 4.52 8.60 5.35
C ARG A 18 4.05 8.01 4.02
N LEU A 19 2.75 8.11 3.70
CA LEU A 19 2.24 7.62 2.43
C LEU A 19 2.84 8.38 1.23
N GLU A 20 3.03 9.69 1.35
CA GLU A 20 3.74 10.50 0.35
C GLU A 20 5.17 10.02 0.16
N ALA A 21 5.94 9.87 1.26
CA ALA A 21 7.31 9.38 1.22
C ALA A 21 7.42 7.96 0.65
N ILE A 22 6.44 7.08 0.95
CA ILE A 22 6.37 5.74 0.37
C ILE A 22 6.17 5.82 -1.14
N CYS A 23 5.27 6.68 -1.62
CA CYS A 23 5.03 6.83 -3.06
C CYS A 23 6.29 7.34 -3.77
N GLU A 24 6.96 8.35 -3.21
CA GLU A 24 8.21 8.89 -3.73
C GLU A 24 9.29 7.80 -3.82
N GLU A 25 9.50 7.04 -2.73
CA GLU A 25 10.52 6.00 -2.70
C GLU A 25 10.22 4.86 -3.69
N VAL A 26 8.95 4.46 -3.80
CA VAL A 26 8.54 3.45 -4.79
C VAL A 26 8.77 3.95 -6.21
N GLN A 27 8.49 5.22 -6.51
CA GLN A 27 8.77 5.82 -7.82
C GLN A 27 10.29 5.87 -8.10
N ASN A 28 11.10 6.23 -7.10
CA ASN A 28 12.56 6.27 -7.20
C ASN A 28 13.16 4.87 -7.47
N VAL A 29 12.70 3.85 -6.73
CA VAL A 29 13.15 2.46 -6.91
C VAL A 29 12.60 1.85 -8.21
N ALA A 30 11.40 2.27 -8.62
CA ALA A 30 10.66 1.78 -9.78
C ALA A 30 10.62 0.22 -9.88
N PRO A 31 10.13 -0.48 -8.84
CA PRO A 31 10.03 -1.93 -8.86
C PRO A 31 9.03 -2.40 -9.93
N HIS A 32 9.30 -3.54 -10.56
CA HIS A 32 8.35 -4.16 -11.50
C HIS A 32 7.22 -4.87 -10.76
N ILE A 33 7.53 -5.32 -9.54
CA ILE A 33 6.60 -5.94 -8.60
C ILE A 33 6.84 -5.31 -7.23
N LEU A 34 5.82 -4.65 -6.69
CA LEU A 34 5.80 -4.21 -5.30
C LEU A 34 4.87 -5.14 -4.53
N ALA A 35 5.28 -5.57 -3.33
CA ALA A 35 4.47 -6.29 -2.35
C ALA A 35 4.36 -5.45 -1.07
N ILE A 36 3.16 -4.99 -0.71
CA ILE A 36 2.94 -4.17 0.50
C ILE A 36 2.39 -5.05 1.63
N GLN A 37 2.71 -4.80 2.90
CA GLN A 37 2.14 -5.47 4.07
C GLN A 37 1.67 -4.46 5.13
N GLU A 38 0.82 -4.94 6.06
CA GLU A 38 0.13 -4.09 7.06
C GLU A 38 -0.55 -2.90 6.40
N VAL A 39 -1.44 -3.16 5.45
CA VAL A 39 -2.14 -2.13 4.69
C VAL A 39 -3.50 -1.89 5.35
N ARG A 40 -3.86 -0.64 5.67
CA ARG A 40 -5.21 -0.35 6.16
C ARG A 40 -6.23 -0.57 5.04
N SER A 41 -7.36 -1.16 5.41
CA SER A 41 -8.52 -1.31 4.52
C SER A 41 -9.06 0.04 4.02
N HIS A 42 -8.90 1.10 4.81
CA HIS A 42 -9.43 2.43 4.57
C HIS A 42 -8.40 3.51 4.91
N MET A 43 -8.37 4.58 4.12
CA MET A 43 -7.50 5.75 4.35
C MET A 43 -7.94 6.58 5.54
N ASP A 44 -9.25 6.77 5.68
CA ASP A 44 -9.93 7.42 6.79
C ASP A 44 -11.30 6.73 7.01
N ASP A 45 -11.99 7.02 8.11
CA ASP A 45 -13.26 6.37 8.44
C ASP A 45 -14.41 6.74 7.48
N GLU A 46 -14.24 7.79 6.65
CA GLU A 46 -15.25 8.31 5.72
C GLU A 46 -15.05 7.77 4.28
N LYS A 47 -13.80 7.52 3.89
CA LYS A 47 -13.36 7.10 2.57
C LYS A 47 -13.02 5.62 2.59
N LYS A 48 -13.88 4.85 1.93
CA LYS A 48 -13.72 3.42 1.68
C LYS A 48 -12.59 3.07 0.70
N ILE A 49 -11.65 3.98 0.43
CA ILE A 49 -10.51 3.73 -0.46
C ILE A 49 -9.44 2.99 0.32
N ASN A 50 -9.04 1.84 -0.20
CA ASN A 50 -7.95 1.04 0.35
C ASN A 50 -6.60 1.77 0.19
N VAL A 51 -5.74 1.70 1.20
CA VAL A 51 -4.43 2.38 1.17
C VAL A 51 -3.57 1.90 0.00
N ALA A 52 -3.60 0.61 -0.33
CA ALA A 52 -2.84 0.12 -1.47
C ALA A 52 -3.41 0.60 -2.80
N GLN A 53 -4.74 0.77 -2.91
CA GLN A 53 -5.35 1.41 -4.07
C GLN A 53 -4.93 2.88 -4.17
N TYR A 54 -4.84 3.59 -3.05
CA TYR A 54 -4.32 4.97 -3.02
C TYR A 54 -2.89 5.03 -3.55
N ILE A 55 -1.97 4.21 -3.00
CA ILE A 55 -0.57 4.15 -3.45
C ILE A 55 -0.50 3.80 -4.95
N ALA A 56 -1.23 2.77 -5.39
CA ALA A 56 -1.26 2.34 -6.78
C ALA A 56 -1.71 3.46 -7.74
N ASN A 57 -2.74 4.22 -7.37
CA ASN A 57 -3.22 5.36 -8.14
C ASN A 57 -2.18 6.49 -8.22
N GLN A 58 -1.44 6.77 -7.14
CA GLN A 58 -0.41 7.82 -7.12
C GLN A 58 0.79 7.48 -8.02
N ILE A 59 1.18 6.20 -8.08
CA ILE A 59 2.35 5.76 -8.85
C ILE A 59 2.01 5.22 -10.24
N GLY A 60 0.72 5.13 -10.59
CA GLY A 60 0.25 4.68 -11.91
C GLY A 60 0.37 3.18 -12.15
N TYR A 61 0.30 2.36 -11.09
CA TYR A 61 0.45 0.91 -11.19
C TYR A 61 -0.92 0.21 -11.09
N PRO A 62 -1.19 -0.87 -11.85
CA PRO A 62 -2.38 -1.68 -11.60
C PRO A 62 -2.19 -2.47 -10.32
N PHE A 63 -3.28 -2.79 -9.61
CA PHE A 63 -3.20 -3.42 -8.30
C PHE A 63 -4.13 -4.61 -8.15
N CYS A 64 -3.71 -5.58 -7.34
CA CYS A 64 -4.53 -6.70 -6.90
C CYS A 64 -4.44 -6.83 -5.39
N ILE A 65 -5.57 -6.92 -4.69
CA ILE A 65 -5.64 -7.12 -3.24
C ILE A 65 -5.83 -8.62 -2.97
N PHE A 66 -4.82 -9.26 -2.40
CA PHE A 66 -4.94 -10.67 -2.01
C PHE A 66 -5.51 -10.79 -0.60
N LYS A 67 -6.80 -11.16 -0.50
CA LYS A 67 -7.56 -11.51 0.71
C LYS A 67 -7.46 -10.52 1.87
N GLU A 68 -8.48 -9.69 2.04
CA GLU A 68 -8.67 -8.87 3.24
C GLU A 68 -8.93 -9.78 4.47
N TYR A 69 -8.05 -9.74 5.47
CA TYR A 69 -8.25 -10.48 6.72
C TYR A 69 -9.04 -9.62 7.72
N HIS A 70 -10.28 -9.98 8.00
CA HIS A 70 -11.16 -9.32 8.99
C HIS A 70 -10.84 -9.64 10.47
N ALA A 71 -9.67 -10.18 10.79
CA ALA A 71 -9.33 -10.47 12.18
C ALA A 71 -8.87 -9.17 12.87
N TYR A 72 -9.76 -8.60 13.70
CA TYR A 72 -9.68 -7.51 14.68
C TYR A 72 -8.44 -6.59 14.82
N PHE A 73 -7.23 -7.01 14.49
CA PHE A 73 -6.06 -6.14 14.30
C PHE A 73 -5.12 -6.83 13.30
N ARG A 74 -4.62 -6.07 12.31
CA ARG A 74 -3.57 -6.41 11.32
C ARG A 74 -4.06 -7.06 10.03
N VAL A 75 -4.58 -6.21 9.16
CA VAL A 75 -4.81 -6.54 7.76
C VAL A 75 -3.44 -6.67 7.05
N ILE A 76 -3.03 -7.91 6.78
CA ILE A 76 -1.95 -8.21 5.82
C ILE A 76 -2.61 -8.33 4.45
N ILE A 77 -2.75 -7.21 3.74
CA ILE A 77 -3.03 -7.25 2.31
C ILE A 77 -1.69 -7.24 1.62
N THR A 78 -1.40 -8.28 0.85
CA THR A 78 -0.30 -8.24 -0.13
C THR A 78 -0.86 -7.71 -1.43
N VAL A 79 -0.42 -6.52 -1.83
CA VAL A 79 -0.74 -5.97 -3.15
C VAL A 79 0.41 -6.20 -4.07
N PHE A 80 0.13 -6.84 -5.21
CA PHE A 80 1.05 -6.92 -6.34
C PHE A 80 0.70 -5.83 -7.34
N LEU A 81 1.73 -5.14 -7.78
CA LEU A 81 1.66 -4.15 -8.83
C LEU A 81 2.50 -4.61 -10.01
N TRP A 82 1.95 -4.73 -11.22
CA TRP A 82 2.65 -5.33 -12.38
C TRP A 82 2.42 -4.53 -13.68
N ILE A 83 3.42 -4.47 -14.59
CA ILE A 83 3.29 -4.06 -16.00
C ILE A 83 3.36 -5.30 -16.90
#